data_AF-A0A7Y9N603-F1
#
_entry.id   AF-A0A7Y9N603-F1
#
_cell.length_a   1.000
_cell.length_b   1.000
_cell.length_c   1.000
_cell.angle_alpha   90.00
_cell.angle_beta   90.00
_cell.angle_gamma   90.00
#
_symmetry.space_group_name_H-M   'P 1'
#
loop_
_entity.id
_entity.type
_entity.pdbx_description
1 polymer ?
#
loop_
_entity_poly.entity_id
_entity_poly.type
_entity_poly.pdbx_seq_one_letter_code
_entity_poly.pdbx_strand_id
1 'polypeptide(L)'
;MAEASEKKIVAALEREVADEVGKEFLAEGHSPHSPEARAERAKRVKLRARAQGIIERGREQLGPGTRAYHIVRRVVVGTYTDGFIHAGNLAYLALIALFPFFILLAAALSIFGGSVGGEAAVEAVFSTMPPTVAKALSGPIREVMTARTGIFLWLGALVALWTVGSLIETVRDILRRAYGTHFSKGFFHYRLLSIGIITGAVVLMLLSFSMQVLIVGIEQFVTRVLPEQYQAWGVVLISRGVSGAGLFLAIYMLFYSLTPSKYRQLKCPKWPGALFTTLWWIGVTLALPPLLASLLSYDATYGSLAGVMVALFFFYLVGLGMVMGAELNAALVEVEDLGHDAIGRVDDVIIAKAGEEK
;
A
#
# COMPACT_ATOMS: atom_id res chain seq x y z
N MET A 1 -35.71 3.02 24.51
CA MET A 1 -35.74 1.65 23.93
C MET A 1 -34.41 0.90 24.07
N ALA A 2 -33.25 1.54 23.88
CA ALA A 2 -31.93 0.89 23.99
C ALA A 2 -31.66 0.25 25.38
N GLU A 3 -31.96 0.95 26.47
CA GLU A 3 -31.69 0.52 27.85
C GLU A 3 -32.44 -0.77 28.27
N ALA A 4 -33.64 -0.98 27.72
CA ALA A 4 -34.44 -2.18 27.96
C ALA A 4 -33.97 -3.39 27.14
N SER A 5 -33.31 -3.15 26.00
CA SER A 5 -32.70 -4.19 25.17
C SER A 5 -31.38 -4.67 25.79
N GLU A 6 -30.57 -3.74 26.29
CA GLU A 6 -29.29 -4.01 26.93
C GLU A 6 -29.44 -4.88 28.19
N LYS A 7 -30.40 -4.56 29.06
CA LYS A 7 -30.72 -5.40 30.24
C LYS A 7 -31.14 -6.82 29.88
N LYS A 8 -31.85 -7.01 28.75
CA LYS A 8 -32.25 -8.35 28.29
C LYS A 8 -31.06 -9.16 27.77
N ILE A 9 -30.12 -8.52 27.07
CA ILE A 9 -28.91 -9.17 26.53
C ILE A 9 -28.00 -9.60 27.68
N VAL A 10 -27.75 -8.72 28.66
CA VAL A 10 -26.93 -9.04 29.83
C VAL A 10 -27.54 -10.20 30.63
N ALA A 11 -28.86 -10.18 30.87
CA ALA A 11 -29.54 -11.26 31.58
C ALA A 11 -29.52 -12.60 30.83
N ALA A 12 -29.55 -12.59 29.48
CA ALA A 12 -29.41 -13.80 28.68
C ALA A 12 -27.98 -14.36 28.77
N LEU A 13 -26.97 -13.48 28.70
CA LEU A 13 -25.56 -13.85 28.81
C LEU A 13 -25.21 -14.46 30.17
N GLU A 14 -25.75 -13.87 31.25
CA GLU A 14 -25.58 -14.37 32.61
C GLU A 14 -26.15 -15.78 32.78
N ARG A 15 -27.31 -16.06 32.18
CA ARG A 15 -27.91 -17.40 32.20
C ARG A 15 -27.07 -18.41 31.45
N GLU A 16 -26.61 -18.06 30.26
CA GLU A 16 -25.80 -18.95 29.41
C GLU A 16 -24.45 -19.30 30.07
N VAL A 17 -23.76 -18.29 30.62
CA VAL A 17 -22.50 -18.51 31.34
C VAL A 17 -22.71 -19.30 32.63
N ALA A 18 -23.81 -19.07 33.34
CA ALA A 18 -24.14 -19.84 34.54
C ALA A 18 -24.38 -21.32 34.24
N ASP A 19 -25.03 -21.63 33.11
CA ASP A 19 -25.32 -22.98 32.66
C ASP A 19 -24.04 -23.72 32.23
N GLU A 20 -23.17 -23.06 31.47
CA GLU A 20 -21.86 -23.62 31.06
C GLU A 20 -20.97 -23.91 32.27
N VAL A 21 -20.71 -22.90 33.12
CA VAL A 21 -19.82 -23.07 34.27
C VAL A 21 -20.43 -24.06 35.28
N GLY A 22 -21.77 -24.10 35.39
CA GLY A 22 -22.45 -25.10 36.20
C GLY A 22 -22.20 -26.53 35.72
N LYS A 23 -22.29 -26.78 34.40
CA LYS A 23 -22.02 -28.11 33.82
C LYS A 23 -20.56 -28.51 33.95
N GLU A 24 -19.64 -27.57 33.78
CA GLU A 24 -18.19 -27.78 33.90
C GLU A 24 -17.80 -28.19 35.33
N PHE A 25 -18.25 -27.44 36.34
CA PHE A 25 -17.97 -27.76 37.75
C PHE A 25 -18.63 -29.08 38.19
N LEU A 26 -19.84 -29.37 37.70
CA LEU A 26 -20.50 -30.66 37.97
C LEU A 26 -19.74 -31.84 37.37
N ALA A 27 -19.14 -31.67 36.18
CA ALA A 27 -18.33 -32.70 35.54
C ALA A 27 -17.02 -32.98 36.29
N GLU A 28 -16.48 -31.99 36.99
CA GLU A 28 -15.29 -32.11 37.84
C GLU A 28 -15.61 -32.59 39.27
N GLY A 29 -16.88 -32.87 39.59
CA GLY A 29 -17.33 -33.32 40.91
C GLY A 29 -17.44 -32.19 41.94
N HIS A 30 -17.36 -30.94 41.51
CA HIS A 30 -17.49 -29.75 42.36
C HIS A 30 -18.93 -29.21 42.36
N SER A 31 -19.30 -28.55 43.47
CA SER A 31 -20.62 -27.92 43.57
C SER A 31 -20.71 -26.71 42.63
N PRO A 32 -21.77 -26.61 41.81
CA PRO A 32 -21.99 -25.46 40.92
C PRO A 32 -22.29 -24.14 41.68
N HIS A 33 -22.47 -24.22 43.01
CA HIS A 33 -22.67 -23.08 43.90
C HIS A 33 -21.42 -22.77 44.76
N SER A 34 -20.28 -23.41 44.48
CA SER A 34 -19.04 -23.15 45.20
C SER A 34 -18.59 -21.68 45.06
N PRO A 35 -17.79 -21.15 46.01
CA PRO A 35 -17.18 -19.82 45.87
C PRO A 35 -16.36 -19.68 44.58
N GLU A 36 -15.67 -20.75 44.17
CA GLU A 36 -14.85 -20.81 42.95
C GLU A 36 -15.72 -20.75 41.68
N ALA A 37 -16.82 -21.51 41.62
CA ALA A 37 -17.77 -21.47 40.51
C ALA A 37 -18.40 -20.07 40.34
N ARG A 38 -18.67 -19.37 41.45
CA ARG A 38 -19.19 -17.99 41.43
C ARG A 38 -18.17 -16.98 40.90
N ALA A 39 -16.90 -17.13 41.30
CA ALA A 39 -15.82 -16.28 40.80
C ALA A 39 -15.57 -16.49 39.30
N GLU A 40 -15.57 -17.75 38.84
CA GLU A 40 -15.39 -18.13 37.44
C GLU A 40 -16.54 -17.61 36.56
N ARG A 41 -17.80 -17.73 37.02
CA ARG A 41 -18.98 -17.15 36.36
C ARG A 41 -18.84 -15.64 36.21
N ALA A 42 -18.55 -14.92 37.29
CA ALA A 42 -18.41 -13.47 37.26
C ALA A 42 -17.30 -13.00 36.30
N LYS A 43 -16.18 -13.73 36.25
CA LYS A 43 -15.07 -13.47 35.34
C LYS A 43 -15.47 -13.69 33.86
N ARG A 44 -16.12 -14.81 33.54
CA ARG A 44 -16.56 -15.14 32.17
C ARG A 44 -17.67 -14.22 31.67
N VAL A 45 -18.63 -13.85 32.53
CA VAL A 45 -19.66 -12.84 32.22
C VAL A 45 -19.01 -11.49 31.88
N LYS A 46 -18.05 -11.03 32.70
CA LYS A 46 -17.34 -9.76 32.45
C LYS A 46 -16.52 -9.77 31.17
N LEU A 47 -15.87 -10.90 30.83
CA LEU A 47 -15.12 -11.08 29.59
C LEU A 47 -16.04 -11.07 28.36
N ARG A 48 -17.14 -11.82 28.38
CA ARG A 48 -18.09 -11.88 27.27
C ARG A 48 -18.86 -10.56 27.08
N ALA A 49 -19.25 -9.89 28.17
CA ALA A 49 -19.84 -8.56 28.10
C ALA A 49 -18.86 -7.53 27.50
N ARG A 50 -17.56 -7.61 27.85
CA ARG A 50 -16.53 -6.76 27.24
C ARG A 50 -16.33 -7.07 25.75
N ALA A 51 -16.36 -8.34 25.36
CA ALA A 51 -16.28 -8.75 23.96
C ALA A 51 -17.51 -8.30 23.15
N GLN A 52 -18.72 -8.47 23.67
CA GLN A 52 -19.95 -7.99 23.04
C GLN A 52 -19.97 -6.47 22.91
N GLY A 53 -19.56 -5.73 23.94
CA GLY A 53 -19.46 -4.27 23.86
C GLY A 53 -18.39 -3.76 22.89
N ILE A 54 -17.40 -4.58 22.52
CA ILE A 54 -16.46 -4.28 21.42
C ILE A 54 -17.14 -4.55 20.07
N ILE A 55 -17.89 -5.65 19.96
CA ILE A 55 -18.62 -6.02 18.73
C ILE A 55 -19.73 -5.01 18.41
N GLU A 56 -20.51 -4.57 19.40
CA GLU A 56 -21.57 -3.56 19.21
C GLU A 56 -21.00 -2.21 18.82
N ARG A 57 -19.95 -1.72 19.51
CA ARG A 57 -19.24 -0.49 19.09
C ARG A 57 -18.65 -0.62 17.68
N GLY A 58 -18.10 -1.79 17.36
CA GLY A 58 -17.63 -2.11 16.01
C GLY A 58 -18.77 -2.05 14.99
N ARG A 59 -19.95 -2.56 15.33
CA ARG A 59 -21.14 -2.56 14.47
C ARG A 59 -21.78 -1.17 14.32
N GLU A 60 -21.69 -0.30 15.33
CA GLU A 60 -22.11 1.09 15.24
C GLU A 60 -21.12 1.96 14.43
N GLN A 61 -19.83 1.64 14.45
CA GLN A 61 -18.81 2.38 13.68
C GLN A 61 -18.58 1.83 12.26
N LEU A 62 -18.78 0.53 12.02
CA LEU A 62 -18.53 -0.18 10.75
C LEU A 62 -19.81 -0.77 10.11
N GLY A 63 -20.98 -0.51 10.69
CA GLY A 63 -22.25 -1.02 10.17
C GLY A 63 -22.69 -0.38 8.85
N PRO A 64 -23.68 -0.98 8.16
CA PRO A 64 -24.25 -0.40 6.94
C PRO A 64 -24.82 1.00 7.22
N GLY A 65 -24.24 2.01 6.56
CA GLY A 65 -24.61 3.42 6.68
C GLY A 65 -23.54 4.34 7.29
N THR A 66 -22.43 3.81 7.80
CA THR A 66 -21.32 4.64 8.32
C THR A 66 -20.34 5.06 7.22
N ARG A 67 -19.63 6.18 7.43
CA ARG A 67 -18.57 6.67 6.52
C ARG A 67 -17.56 5.57 6.18
N ALA A 68 -17.13 4.80 7.18
CA ALA A 68 -16.17 3.71 7.00
C ALA A 68 -16.74 2.58 6.13
N TYR A 69 -18.00 2.18 6.34
CA TYR A 69 -18.66 1.17 5.50
C TYR A 69 -18.77 1.61 4.04
N HIS A 70 -19.15 2.87 3.79
CA HIS A 70 -19.21 3.41 2.42
C HIS A 70 -17.85 3.40 1.73
N ILE A 71 -16.79 3.80 2.44
CA ILE A 71 -15.42 3.77 1.92
C ILE A 71 -15.00 2.34 1.59
N VAL A 72 -15.11 1.41 2.55
CA VAL A 72 -14.71 0.01 2.35
C VAL A 72 -15.49 -0.64 1.22
N ARG A 73 -16.82 -0.45 1.19
CA ARG A 73 -17.68 -0.95 0.12
C ARG A 73 -17.25 -0.40 -1.24
N ARG A 74 -16.96 0.91 -1.32
CA ARG A 74 -16.54 1.53 -2.59
C ARG A 74 -15.20 0.97 -3.06
N VAL A 75 -14.22 0.83 -2.16
CA VAL A 75 -12.91 0.26 -2.46
C VAL A 75 -13.02 -1.18 -2.95
N VAL A 76 -13.76 -2.03 -2.24
CA VAL A 76 -13.92 -3.44 -2.60
C VAL A 76 -14.65 -3.60 -3.93
N VAL A 77 -15.76 -2.89 -4.12
CA VAL A 77 -16.54 -2.98 -5.37
C VAL A 77 -15.77 -2.41 -6.55
N GLY A 78 -15.09 -1.26 -6.39
CA GLY A 78 -14.27 -0.66 -7.45
C GLY A 78 -13.11 -1.57 -7.86
N THR A 79 -12.41 -2.12 -6.87
CA THR A 79 -11.31 -3.06 -7.10
C THR A 79 -11.76 -4.35 -7.77
N TYR A 80 -12.93 -4.88 -7.39
CA TYR A 80 -13.47 -6.10 -8.03
C TYR A 80 -13.89 -5.85 -9.49
N THR A 81 -14.46 -4.68 -9.77
CA THR A 81 -15.03 -4.36 -11.10
C THR A 81 -13.93 -4.14 -12.13
N ASP A 82 -12.94 -3.31 -11.83
CA ASP A 82 -11.89 -2.94 -12.79
C ASP A 82 -10.47 -3.33 -12.33
N GLY A 83 -10.26 -3.53 -11.04
CA GLY A 83 -8.90 -3.59 -10.48
C GLY A 83 -8.07 -4.78 -10.91
N PHE A 84 -8.67 -5.96 -11.12
CA PHE A 84 -7.91 -7.15 -11.52
C PHE A 84 -7.32 -7.04 -12.93
N ILE A 85 -8.08 -6.50 -13.88
CA ILE A 85 -7.64 -6.33 -15.26
C ILE A 85 -6.51 -5.30 -15.32
N HIS A 86 -6.68 -4.17 -14.61
CA HIS A 86 -5.68 -3.10 -14.58
C HIS A 86 -4.43 -3.50 -13.80
N ALA A 87 -4.55 -4.28 -12.74
CA ALA A 87 -3.42 -4.86 -12.03
C ALA A 87 -2.63 -5.81 -12.94
N GLY A 88 -3.30 -6.64 -13.75
CA GLY A 88 -2.66 -7.49 -14.76
C GLY A 88 -1.91 -6.70 -15.82
N ASN A 89 -2.54 -5.67 -16.40
CA ASN A 89 -1.89 -4.80 -17.37
C ASN A 89 -0.70 -4.04 -16.76
N LEU A 90 -0.83 -3.54 -15.53
CA LEU A 90 0.25 -2.91 -14.79
C LEU A 90 1.40 -3.88 -14.56
N ALA A 91 1.12 -5.14 -14.20
CA ALA A 91 2.15 -6.14 -13.98
C ALA A 91 2.97 -6.45 -15.25
N TYR A 92 2.26 -6.64 -16.36
CA TYR A 92 2.86 -6.85 -17.67
C TYR A 92 3.74 -5.66 -18.08
N LEU A 93 3.20 -4.44 -17.98
CA LEU A 93 3.94 -3.22 -18.33
C LEU A 93 5.07 -2.94 -17.36
N ALA A 94 4.95 -3.25 -16.07
CA ALA A 94 6.00 -3.08 -15.08
C ALA A 94 7.19 -3.98 -15.39
N LEU A 95 6.93 -5.25 -15.71
CA LEU A 95 7.99 -6.18 -16.11
C LEU A 95 8.73 -5.71 -17.38
N ILE A 96 7.98 -5.28 -18.40
CA ILE A 96 8.56 -4.77 -19.65
C ILE A 96 9.29 -3.45 -19.44
N ALA A 97 8.76 -2.55 -18.60
CA ALA A 97 9.35 -1.25 -18.30
C ALA A 97 10.57 -1.33 -17.40
N LEU A 98 10.83 -2.49 -16.78
CA LEU A 98 11.94 -2.69 -15.86
C LEU A 98 13.30 -2.54 -16.55
N PHE A 99 13.54 -3.24 -17.66
CA PHE A 99 14.79 -3.10 -18.42
C PHE A 99 14.99 -1.69 -18.99
N PRO A 100 14.01 -1.09 -19.68
CA PRO A 100 14.16 0.27 -20.18
C PRO A 100 14.34 1.30 -19.06
N PHE A 101 13.71 1.13 -17.89
CA PHE A 101 13.96 2.00 -16.74
C PHE A 101 15.45 1.99 -16.34
N PHE A 102 16.09 0.82 -16.28
CA PHE A 102 17.52 0.73 -16.01
C PHE A 102 18.40 1.27 -17.15
N ILE A 103 17.94 1.21 -18.41
CA ILE A 103 18.62 1.89 -19.53
C ILE A 103 18.58 3.42 -19.33
N LEU A 104 17.44 3.99 -18.94
CA LEU A 104 17.33 5.43 -18.63
C LEU A 104 18.22 5.82 -17.46
N LEU A 105 18.27 4.99 -16.43
CA LEU A 105 19.15 5.19 -15.28
C LEU A 105 20.62 5.16 -15.71
N ALA A 106 21.03 4.17 -16.50
CA ALA A 106 22.40 4.06 -17.01
C ALA A 106 22.77 5.27 -17.89
N ALA A 107 21.86 5.70 -18.77
CA ALA A 107 22.03 6.92 -19.57
C ALA A 107 22.20 8.15 -18.68
N ALA A 108 21.36 8.32 -17.64
CA ALA A 108 21.50 9.42 -16.69
C ALA A 108 22.84 9.38 -15.92
N LEU A 109 23.24 8.21 -15.42
CA LEU A 109 24.52 8.02 -14.73
C LEU A 109 25.73 8.33 -15.61
N SER A 110 25.64 8.06 -16.93
CA SER A 110 26.70 8.41 -17.88
C SER A 110 26.95 9.92 -17.99
N ILE A 111 25.92 10.75 -17.71
CA ILE A 111 26.03 12.21 -17.70
C ILE A 111 26.72 12.71 -16.42
N PHE A 112 26.45 12.07 -15.27
CA PHE A 112 26.88 12.53 -13.94
C PHE A 112 28.22 11.94 -13.45
N GLY A 113 28.90 11.11 -14.23
CA GLY A 113 30.33 10.85 -14.03
C GLY A 113 30.75 9.57 -13.27
N GLY A 114 30.15 8.41 -13.56
CA GLY A 114 30.86 7.12 -13.44
C GLY A 114 30.24 6.01 -12.57
N SER A 115 30.66 4.77 -12.86
CA SER A 115 30.10 3.45 -12.50
C SER A 115 29.87 3.10 -11.03
N VAL A 116 30.33 3.92 -10.09
CA VAL A 116 30.34 3.57 -8.65
C VAL A 116 28.93 3.56 -8.03
N GLY A 117 27.96 4.25 -8.64
CA GLY A 117 26.59 4.35 -8.10
C GLY A 117 25.54 3.42 -8.73
N GLY A 118 25.84 2.78 -9.87
CA GLY A 118 24.87 1.96 -10.61
C GLY A 118 24.38 0.76 -9.81
N GLU A 119 25.30 0.06 -9.15
CA GLU A 119 24.97 -1.15 -8.38
C GLU A 119 24.19 -0.85 -7.11
N ALA A 120 24.52 0.23 -6.39
CA ALA A 120 23.75 0.65 -5.22
C ALA A 120 22.32 1.07 -5.61
N ALA A 121 22.14 1.68 -6.78
CA ALA A 121 20.82 2.07 -7.28
C ALA A 121 19.98 0.86 -7.71
N VAL A 122 20.61 -0.13 -8.36
CA VAL A 122 20.01 -1.43 -8.66
C VAL A 122 19.61 -2.14 -7.37
N GLU A 123 20.49 -2.16 -6.37
CA GLU A 123 20.23 -2.76 -5.06
C GLU A 123 19.11 -2.04 -4.31
N ALA A 124 19.05 -0.70 -4.37
CA ALA A 124 17.97 0.07 -3.74
C ALA A 124 16.60 -0.32 -4.33
N VAL A 125 16.48 -0.44 -5.66
CA VAL A 125 15.24 -0.91 -6.31
C VAL A 125 14.91 -2.34 -5.89
N PHE A 126 15.90 -3.24 -5.94
CA PHE A 126 15.69 -4.65 -5.60
C PHE A 126 15.40 -4.90 -4.13
N SER A 127 15.88 -4.05 -3.23
CA SER A 127 15.56 -4.13 -1.80
C SER A 127 14.07 -3.95 -1.50
N THR A 128 13.32 -3.37 -2.43
CA THR A 128 11.86 -3.20 -2.32
C THR A 128 11.08 -4.41 -2.85
N MET A 129 11.76 -5.38 -3.46
CA MET A 129 11.16 -6.54 -4.11
C MET A 129 11.46 -7.84 -3.32
N PRO A 130 10.66 -8.90 -3.52
CA PRO A 130 10.99 -10.23 -3.00
C PRO A 130 12.38 -10.69 -3.47
N PRO A 131 13.18 -11.36 -2.62
CA PRO A 131 14.53 -11.81 -3.01
C PRO A 131 14.57 -12.71 -4.25
N THR A 132 13.53 -13.53 -4.44
CA THR A 132 13.37 -14.40 -5.61
C THR A 132 13.20 -13.60 -6.91
N VAL A 133 12.42 -12.53 -6.86
CA VAL A 133 12.23 -11.59 -7.98
C VAL A 133 13.54 -10.86 -8.28
N ALA A 134 14.19 -10.32 -7.25
CA ALA A 134 15.46 -9.61 -7.39
C ALA A 134 16.53 -10.50 -8.04
N LYS A 135 16.69 -11.74 -7.56
CA LYS A 135 17.65 -12.72 -8.11
C LYS A 135 17.38 -13.08 -9.56
N ALA A 136 16.10 -13.22 -9.94
CA ALA A 136 15.72 -13.56 -11.30
C ALA A 136 16.01 -12.44 -12.31
N LEU A 137 15.90 -11.19 -11.88
CA LEU A 137 16.00 -10.02 -12.76
C LEU A 137 17.39 -9.37 -12.73
N SER A 138 18.19 -9.57 -11.67
CA SER A 138 19.45 -8.85 -11.47
C SER A 138 20.50 -9.11 -12.54
N GLY A 139 20.73 -10.36 -12.91
CA GLY A 139 21.71 -10.72 -13.95
C GLY A 139 21.39 -10.05 -15.29
N PRO A 140 20.20 -10.32 -15.88
CA PRO A 140 19.79 -9.72 -17.14
C PRO A 140 19.82 -8.18 -17.15
N ILE A 141 19.47 -7.52 -16.05
CA ILE A 141 19.54 -6.05 -15.96
C ILE A 141 20.97 -5.54 -15.96
N ARG A 142 21.86 -6.17 -15.18
CA ARG A 142 23.27 -5.76 -15.11
C ARG A 142 23.96 -5.93 -16.46
N GLU A 143 23.62 -6.98 -17.21
CA GLU A 143 24.07 -7.15 -18.61
C GLU A 143 23.59 -6.00 -19.51
N VAL A 144 22.31 -5.62 -19.43
CA VAL A 144 21.76 -4.51 -20.24
C VAL A 144 22.41 -3.17 -19.89
N MET A 145 22.69 -2.93 -18.61
CA MET A 145 23.34 -1.70 -18.15
C MET A 145 24.79 -1.59 -18.61
N THR A 146 25.49 -2.71 -18.77
CA THR A 146 26.91 -2.75 -19.17
C THR A 146 27.10 -2.82 -20.69
N ALA A 147 26.16 -3.44 -21.42
CA ALA A 147 26.28 -3.66 -22.86
C ALA A 147 26.02 -2.43 -23.75
N ARG A 148 25.39 -1.35 -23.26
CA ARG A 148 25.02 -0.19 -24.10
C ARG A 148 25.92 1.02 -23.87
N THR A 149 26.71 1.38 -24.89
CA THR A 149 27.57 2.57 -24.89
C THR A 149 27.33 3.44 -26.13
N GLY A 150 27.78 4.70 -26.08
CA GLY A 150 27.72 5.62 -27.22
C GLY A 150 26.30 5.95 -27.68
N ILE A 151 26.10 6.10 -29.00
CA ILE A 151 24.82 6.54 -29.59
C ILE A 151 23.67 5.55 -29.38
N PHE A 152 23.97 4.25 -29.29
CA PHE A 152 22.95 3.21 -29.07
C PHE A 152 22.35 3.25 -27.66
N LEU A 153 23.09 3.75 -26.66
CA LEU A 153 22.57 3.99 -25.32
C LEU A 153 21.46 5.05 -25.37
N TRP A 154 21.69 6.15 -26.08
CA TRP A 154 20.73 7.25 -26.21
C TRP A 154 19.50 6.87 -27.05
N LEU A 155 19.69 6.12 -28.13
CA LEU A 155 18.57 5.58 -28.91
C LEU A 155 17.72 4.61 -28.07
N GLY A 156 18.37 3.72 -27.32
CA GLY A 156 17.72 2.83 -26.37
C GLY A 156 17.00 3.60 -25.26
N ALA A 157 17.60 4.68 -24.75
CA ALA A 157 17.00 5.56 -23.75
C ALA A 157 15.73 6.25 -24.28
N LEU A 158 15.65 6.65 -25.55
CA LEU A 158 14.42 7.21 -26.12
C LEU A 158 13.28 6.18 -26.17
N VAL A 159 13.58 4.97 -26.65
CA VAL A 159 12.62 3.85 -26.65
C VAL A 159 12.21 3.48 -25.22
N ALA A 160 13.16 3.56 -24.30
CA ALA A 160 12.92 3.31 -22.90
C ALA A 160 12.00 4.34 -22.27
N LEU A 161 12.25 5.62 -22.53
CA LEU A 161 11.41 6.73 -22.08
C LEU A 161 9.97 6.55 -22.58
N TRP A 162 9.82 6.09 -23.82
CA TRP A 162 8.51 5.74 -24.37
C TRP A 162 7.84 4.59 -23.60
N THR A 163 8.59 3.52 -23.33
CA THR A 163 8.06 2.32 -22.67
C THR A 163 7.67 2.60 -21.22
N VAL A 164 8.59 3.19 -20.43
CA VAL A 164 8.33 3.57 -19.04
C VAL A 164 7.22 4.61 -18.95
N GLY A 165 7.15 5.54 -19.90
CA GLY A 165 6.04 6.50 -19.97
C GLY A 165 4.68 5.82 -20.11
N SER A 166 4.60 4.66 -20.77
CA SER A 166 3.34 3.91 -20.94
C SER A 166 2.88 3.25 -19.64
N LEU A 167 3.82 2.86 -18.77
CA LEU A 167 3.51 2.43 -17.40
C LEU A 167 2.90 3.59 -16.60
N ILE A 168 3.47 4.80 -16.70
CA ILE A 168 2.92 6.00 -16.04
C ILE A 168 1.52 6.35 -16.56
N GLU A 169 1.26 6.20 -17.87
CA GLU A 169 -0.08 6.36 -18.43
C GLU A 169 -1.08 5.32 -17.87
N THR A 170 -0.63 4.09 -17.63
CA THR A 170 -1.48 3.05 -17.04
C THR A 170 -1.86 3.38 -15.60
N VAL A 171 -0.90 3.85 -14.80
CA VAL A 171 -1.19 4.34 -13.43
C VAL A 171 -2.13 5.56 -13.47
N ARG A 172 -1.97 6.44 -14.46
CA ARG A 172 -2.87 7.58 -14.67
C ARG A 172 -4.29 7.12 -14.99
N ASP A 173 -4.45 6.12 -15.85
CA ASP A 173 -5.76 5.54 -16.18
C ASP A 173 -6.42 4.91 -14.95
N ILE A 174 -5.67 4.15 -14.15
CA ILE A 174 -6.15 3.59 -12.87
C ILE A 174 -6.70 4.69 -11.96
N LEU A 175 -5.91 5.74 -11.72
CA LEU A 175 -6.35 6.86 -10.89
C LEU A 175 -7.58 7.54 -11.49
N ARG A 176 -7.58 7.83 -12.80
CA ARG A 176 -8.71 8.48 -13.45
C ARG A 176 -10.00 7.69 -13.32
N ARG A 177 -9.95 6.37 -13.47
CA ARG A 177 -11.09 5.46 -13.31
C ARG A 177 -11.60 5.42 -11.87
N ALA A 178 -10.70 5.30 -10.91
CA ALA A 178 -11.07 5.37 -9.48
C ALA A 178 -11.81 6.68 -9.16
N TYR A 179 -11.31 7.81 -9.68
CA TYR A 179 -11.93 9.13 -9.53
C TYR A 179 -13.12 9.39 -10.48
N GLY A 180 -13.50 8.45 -11.35
CA GLY A 180 -14.61 8.63 -12.31
C GLY A 180 -14.40 9.77 -13.31
N THR A 181 -13.15 10.04 -13.72
CA THR A 181 -12.80 11.15 -14.62
C THR A 181 -12.28 10.68 -15.98
N HIS A 182 -12.58 11.45 -17.02
CA HIS A 182 -12.02 11.25 -18.36
C HIS A 182 -10.73 12.07 -18.58
N PHE A 183 -9.99 11.74 -19.64
CA PHE A 183 -8.86 12.54 -20.09
C PHE A 183 -9.32 13.93 -20.49
N SER A 184 -8.69 14.97 -19.94
CA SER A 184 -9.08 16.37 -20.11
C SER A 184 -8.08 17.19 -20.93
N LYS A 185 -6.90 16.64 -21.22
CA LYS A 185 -5.83 17.30 -21.98
C LYS A 185 -5.42 16.44 -23.18
N GLY A 186 -4.71 17.06 -24.13
CA GLY A 186 -4.19 16.34 -25.30
C GLY A 186 -3.14 15.29 -24.94
N PHE A 187 -2.99 14.29 -25.81
CA PHE A 187 -2.03 13.18 -25.69
C PHE A 187 -0.61 13.65 -25.35
N PHE A 188 -0.10 14.67 -26.07
CA PHE A 188 1.27 15.18 -25.87
C PHE A 188 1.49 15.81 -24.49
N HIS A 189 0.46 16.45 -23.91
CA HIS A 189 0.59 17.04 -22.58
C HIS A 189 0.77 15.96 -21.52
N TYR A 190 -0.03 14.90 -21.62
CA TYR A 190 0.09 13.74 -20.75
C TYR A 190 1.42 13.02 -20.92
N ARG A 191 1.90 12.92 -22.16
CA ARG A 191 3.19 12.33 -22.45
C ARG A 191 4.35 13.11 -21.85
N LEU A 192 4.32 14.44 -21.96
CA LEU A 192 5.34 15.31 -21.40
C LEU A 192 5.34 15.28 -19.86
N LEU A 193 4.15 15.22 -19.23
CA LEU A 193 4.03 15.03 -17.80
C LEU A 193 4.64 13.69 -17.35
N SER A 194 4.39 12.62 -18.10
CA SER A 194 4.96 11.30 -17.82
C SER A 194 6.48 11.30 -17.94
N ILE A 195 7.05 12.00 -18.94
CA ILE A 195 8.50 12.21 -19.04
C ILE A 195 9.02 12.97 -17.81
N GLY A 196 8.35 14.05 -17.39
CA GLY A 196 8.73 14.80 -16.20
C GLY A 196 8.73 13.97 -14.92
N ILE A 197 7.73 13.10 -14.74
CA ILE A 197 7.64 12.17 -13.61
C ILE A 197 8.80 11.17 -13.64
N ILE A 198 9.13 10.62 -14.81
CA ILE A 198 10.24 9.68 -14.98
C ILE A 198 11.56 10.36 -14.66
N THR A 199 11.80 11.56 -15.20
CA THR A 199 13.00 12.34 -14.91
C THR A 199 13.09 12.65 -13.42
N GLY A 200 11.99 13.05 -12.77
CA GLY A 200 11.93 13.28 -11.33
C GLY A 200 12.24 12.02 -10.53
N ALA A 201 11.72 10.86 -10.93
CA ALA A 201 12.01 9.57 -10.29
C ALA A 201 13.50 9.21 -10.41
N VAL A 202 14.11 9.38 -11.59
CA VAL A 202 15.55 9.16 -11.79
C VAL A 202 16.38 10.12 -10.92
N VAL A 203 16.03 11.41 -10.88
CA VAL A 203 16.73 12.40 -10.04
C VAL A 203 16.60 12.08 -8.54
N LEU A 204 15.39 11.74 -8.06
CA LEU A 204 15.18 11.34 -6.67
C LEU A 204 15.99 10.08 -6.32
N MET A 205 16.12 9.16 -7.26
CA MET A 205 16.92 7.95 -7.09
C MET A 205 18.42 8.26 -7.04
N LEU A 206 18.92 9.17 -7.89
CA LEU A 206 20.29 9.69 -7.81
C LEU A 206 20.55 10.44 -6.50
N LEU A 207 19.57 11.20 -5.99
CA LEU A 207 19.68 11.88 -4.70
C LEU A 207 19.69 10.88 -3.53
N SER A 208 18.85 9.85 -3.60
CA SER A 208 18.85 8.73 -2.64
C SER A 208 20.20 8.02 -2.62
N PHE A 209 20.84 7.85 -3.78
CA PHE A 209 22.20 7.35 -3.89
C PHE A 209 23.19 8.24 -3.13
N SER A 210 23.20 9.55 -3.38
CA SER A 210 24.10 10.48 -2.68
C SER A 210 23.91 10.43 -1.17
N MET A 211 22.67 10.28 -0.70
CA MET A 211 22.37 10.09 0.72
C MET A 211 22.85 8.74 1.26
N GLN A 212 22.77 7.66 0.48
CA GLN A 212 23.24 6.35 0.92
C GLN A 212 24.77 6.30 1.06
N VAL A 213 25.50 6.97 0.17
CA VAL A 213 26.96 7.16 0.30
C VAL A 213 27.29 7.92 1.60
N LEU A 214 26.52 8.96 1.93
CA LEU A 214 26.66 9.67 3.19
C LEU A 214 26.36 8.76 4.39
N ILE A 215 25.31 7.93 4.34
CA ILE A 215 24.97 6.99 5.41
C ILE A 215 26.09 5.96 5.61
N VAL A 216 26.64 5.37 4.54
CA VAL A 216 27.77 4.44 4.63
C VAL A 216 29.02 5.15 5.18
N GLY A 217 29.28 6.40 4.78
CA GLY A 217 30.36 7.20 5.33
C GLY A 217 30.17 7.50 6.83
N ILE A 218 28.95 7.79 7.26
CA ILE A 218 28.58 7.97 8.66
C ILE A 218 28.71 6.65 9.41
N GLU A 219 28.31 5.52 8.84
CA GLU A 219 28.45 4.20 9.44
C GLU A 219 29.92 3.82 9.62
N GLN A 220 30.78 4.10 8.64
CA GLN A 220 32.24 3.92 8.75
C GLN A 220 32.87 4.85 9.80
N PHE A 221 32.34 6.06 9.97
CA PHE A 221 32.76 6.97 11.02
C PHE A 221 32.31 6.50 12.41
N VAL A 222 31.04 6.07 12.53
CA VAL A 222 30.44 5.57 13.77
C VAL A 222 31.11 4.27 14.20
N THR A 223 31.36 3.33 13.30
CA THR A 223 32.08 2.07 13.59
C THR A 223 33.53 2.29 14.05
N ARG A 224 34.17 3.40 13.65
CA ARG A 224 35.49 3.80 14.16
C ARG A 224 35.45 4.49 15.53
N VAL A 225 34.31 5.03 15.94
CA VAL A 225 34.17 5.88 17.14
C VAL A 225 33.36 5.23 18.27
N LEU A 226 32.43 4.31 17.96
CA LEU A 226 31.51 3.69 18.90
C LEU A 226 31.75 2.16 19.04
N PRO A 227 31.73 1.60 20.28
CA PRO A 227 31.92 0.16 20.54
C PRO A 227 30.87 -0.74 19.88
N GLU A 228 31.26 -1.97 19.53
CA GLU A 228 30.46 -2.98 18.80
C GLU A 228 29.06 -3.26 19.39
N GLN A 229 28.89 -3.06 20.69
CA GLN A 229 27.64 -3.32 21.44
C GLN A 229 26.43 -2.47 20.99
N TYR A 230 26.63 -1.42 20.18
CA TYR A 230 25.54 -0.60 19.61
C TYR A 230 25.28 -0.85 18.11
N GLN A 231 26.02 -1.76 17.46
CA GLN A 231 26.10 -1.81 15.99
C GLN A 231 25.04 -2.72 15.30
N ALA A 232 24.44 -3.70 15.98
CA ALA A 232 23.72 -4.76 15.25
C ALA A 232 22.21 -4.54 15.01
N TRP A 233 21.54 -3.62 15.72
CA TRP A 233 20.07 -3.51 15.68
C TRP A 233 19.56 -2.20 15.03
N GLY A 234 20.32 -1.11 15.12
CA GLY A 234 19.93 0.19 14.57
C GLY A 234 20.04 0.27 13.05
N VAL A 235 21.12 -0.25 12.47
CA VAL A 235 21.44 -0.07 11.04
C VAL A 235 20.46 -0.79 10.11
N VAL A 236 20.03 -2.01 10.46
CA VAL A 236 19.06 -2.78 9.66
C VAL A 236 17.64 -2.19 9.76
N LEU A 237 17.24 -1.69 10.93
CA LEU A 237 15.95 -0.99 11.07
C LEU A 237 15.95 0.37 10.36
N ILE A 238 17.06 1.12 10.43
CA ILE A 238 17.20 2.42 9.76
C ILE A 238 17.19 2.23 8.25
N SER A 239 17.96 1.28 7.70
CA SER A 239 17.98 1.02 6.25
C SER A 239 16.61 0.60 5.73
N ARG A 240 15.91 -0.33 6.41
CA ARG A 240 14.55 -0.73 6.03
C ARG A 240 13.52 0.39 6.20
N GLY A 241 13.65 1.20 7.26
CA GLY A 241 12.80 2.36 7.51
C GLY A 241 12.97 3.45 6.45
N VAL A 242 14.21 3.71 6.02
CA VAL A 242 14.54 4.66 4.95
C VAL A 242 14.00 4.17 3.61
N SER A 243 14.18 2.89 3.25
CA SER A 243 13.60 2.32 2.03
C SER A 243 12.07 2.37 2.03
N GLY A 244 11.43 2.06 3.17
CA GLY A 244 9.97 2.16 3.32
C GLY A 244 9.46 3.60 3.21
N ALA A 245 10.14 4.57 3.82
CA ALA A 245 9.81 5.99 3.72
C ALA A 245 10.04 6.53 2.30
N GLY A 246 11.11 6.10 1.62
CA GLY A 246 11.39 6.43 0.22
C GLY A 246 10.32 5.88 -0.71
N LEU A 247 9.90 4.63 -0.51
CA LEU A 247 8.80 4.02 -1.24
C LEU A 247 7.48 4.77 -1.02
N PHE A 248 7.16 5.12 0.24
CA PHE A 248 6.00 5.94 0.55
C PHE A 248 6.03 7.29 -0.16
N LEU A 249 7.16 7.99 -0.11
CA LEU A 249 7.31 9.29 -0.75
C LEU A 249 7.17 9.19 -2.27
N ALA A 250 7.75 8.17 -2.89
CA ALA A 250 7.65 7.91 -4.33
C ALA A 250 6.20 7.66 -4.75
N ILE A 251 5.49 6.78 -4.03
CA ILE A 251 4.07 6.48 -4.28
C ILE A 251 3.22 7.74 -4.03
N TYR A 252 3.47 8.48 -2.95
CA TYR A 252 2.75 9.72 -2.65
C TYR A 252 2.91 10.76 -3.76
N MET A 253 4.14 10.99 -4.22
CA MET A 253 4.42 11.92 -5.33
C MET A 253 3.77 11.46 -6.63
N LEU A 254 3.77 10.15 -6.90
CA LEU A 254 3.11 9.56 -8.06
C LEU A 254 1.60 9.82 -8.02
N PHE A 255 0.96 9.51 -6.90
CA PHE A 255 -0.47 9.75 -6.68
C PHE A 255 -0.78 11.24 -6.82
N TYR A 256 -0.02 12.10 -6.14
CA TYR A 256 -0.21 13.54 -6.19
C TYR A 256 -0.10 14.10 -7.62
N SER A 257 0.92 13.68 -8.37
CA SER A 257 1.19 14.16 -9.73
C SER A 257 0.17 13.65 -10.76
N LEU A 258 -0.32 12.42 -10.59
CA LEU A 258 -1.23 11.77 -11.54
C LEU A 258 -2.71 11.97 -11.21
N THR A 259 -3.05 12.36 -9.97
CA THR A 259 -4.43 12.70 -9.59
C THR A 259 -4.99 13.79 -10.52
N PRO A 260 -6.23 13.63 -11.03
CA PRO A 260 -6.85 14.62 -11.89
C PRO A 260 -6.83 16.03 -11.28
N SER A 261 -6.65 17.07 -12.10
CA SER A 261 -6.47 18.44 -11.62
C SER A 261 -7.62 18.91 -10.72
N LYS A 262 -8.86 18.48 -11.02
CA LYS A 262 -10.06 18.75 -10.20
C LYS A 262 -9.89 18.32 -8.74
N TYR A 263 -9.23 17.18 -8.50
CA TYR A 263 -9.07 16.56 -7.18
C TYR A 263 -7.68 16.80 -6.56
N ARG A 264 -6.83 17.61 -7.21
CA ARG A 264 -5.45 17.85 -6.75
C ARG A 264 -5.37 18.84 -5.57
N GLN A 265 -6.42 19.62 -5.32
CA GLN A 265 -6.43 20.63 -4.25
C GLN A 265 -6.29 20.03 -2.83
N LEU A 266 -5.88 20.88 -1.87
CA LEU A 266 -5.52 20.50 -0.49
C LEU A 266 -6.66 19.83 0.29
N LYS A 267 -7.92 20.06 -0.10
CA LYS A 267 -9.10 19.49 0.56
C LYS A 267 -9.25 17.97 0.37
N CYS A 268 -8.54 17.37 -0.59
CA CYS A 268 -8.61 15.93 -0.87
C CYS A 268 -7.29 15.26 -0.45
N PRO A 269 -7.17 14.57 0.70
CA PRO A 269 -5.92 13.95 1.12
C PRO A 269 -5.59 12.73 0.23
N LYS A 270 -4.36 12.68 -0.31
CA LYS A 270 -3.86 11.56 -1.15
C LYS A 270 -2.97 10.58 -0.39
N TRP A 271 -2.49 11.01 0.78
CA TRP A 271 -1.59 10.23 1.63
C TRP A 271 -2.22 8.91 2.13
N PRO A 272 -3.54 8.77 2.37
CA PRO A 272 -4.09 7.51 2.87
C PRO A 272 -3.93 6.36 1.86
N GLY A 273 -4.25 6.61 0.58
CA GLY A 273 -4.06 5.65 -0.50
C GLY A 273 -2.59 5.32 -0.76
N ALA A 274 -1.71 6.33 -0.68
CA ALA A 274 -0.27 6.11 -0.82
C ALA A 274 0.29 5.27 0.34
N LEU A 275 -0.14 5.55 1.57
CA LEU A 275 0.24 4.80 2.76
C LEU A 275 -0.27 3.35 2.67
N PHE A 276 -1.54 3.18 2.33
CA PHE A 276 -2.13 1.85 2.12
C PHE A 276 -1.34 1.06 1.08
N THR A 277 -1.07 1.65 -0.09
CA THR A 277 -0.32 0.99 -1.16
C THR A 277 1.09 0.62 -0.72
N THR A 278 1.75 1.48 0.07
CA THR A 278 3.09 1.21 0.61
C THR A 278 3.07 0.05 1.59
N LEU A 279 2.13 0.05 2.54
CA LEU A 279 1.99 -1.03 3.52
C LEU A 279 1.62 -2.35 2.84
N TRP A 280 0.74 -2.29 1.83
CA TRP A 280 0.39 -3.43 1.00
C TRP A 280 1.62 -3.98 0.28
N TRP A 281 2.40 -3.12 -0.38
CA TRP A 281 3.63 -3.49 -1.07
C TRP A 281 4.61 -4.18 -0.11
N ILE A 282 4.88 -3.57 1.05
CA ILE A 282 5.76 -4.16 2.07
C ILE A 282 5.22 -5.52 2.52
N GLY A 283 3.90 -5.62 2.76
CA GLY A 283 3.23 -6.86 3.11
C GLY A 283 3.43 -7.94 2.06
N VAL A 284 3.27 -7.62 0.78
CA VAL A 284 3.50 -8.54 -0.35
C VAL A 284 4.98 -8.95 -0.40
N THR A 285 5.92 -8.01 -0.29
CA THR A 285 7.36 -8.30 -0.31
C THR A 285 7.78 -9.26 0.81
N LEU A 286 7.16 -9.15 1.99
CA LEU A 286 7.45 -10.01 3.14
C LEU A 286 6.70 -11.36 3.07
N ALA A 287 5.45 -11.37 2.60
CA ALA A 287 4.60 -12.56 2.62
C ALA A 287 4.82 -13.48 1.40
N LEU A 288 5.20 -12.93 0.26
CA LEU A 288 5.30 -13.71 -0.98
C LEU A 288 6.38 -14.81 -0.92
N PRO A 289 7.61 -14.57 -0.43
CA PRO A 289 8.65 -15.61 -0.38
C PRO A 289 8.24 -16.89 0.38
N PRO A 290 7.74 -16.85 1.64
CA PRO A 290 7.35 -18.07 2.34
C PRO A 290 6.11 -18.75 1.73
N LEU A 291 5.18 -17.98 1.15
CA LEU A 291 4.03 -18.55 0.43
C LEU A 291 4.49 -19.36 -0.78
N LEU A 292 5.43 -18.83 -1.55
CA LEU A 292 5.99 -19.58 -2.69
C LEU A 292 6.80 -20.77 -2.21
N ALA A 293 7.65 -20.64 -1.18
CA ALA A 293 8.42 -21.77 -0.65
C ALA A 293 7.56 -22.96 -0.20
N SER A 294 6.32 -22.72 0.23
CA SER A 294 5.38 -23.77 0.66
C SER A 294 4.52 -24.35 -0.47
N LEU A 295 4.20 -23.55 -1.49
CA LEU A 295 3.34 -23.96 -2.62
C LEU A 295 4.14 -24.49 -3.82
N LEU A 296 5.42 -24.14 -3.91
CA LEU A 296 6.26 -24.29 -5.09
C LEU A 296 7.60 -24.93 -4.70
N SER A 297 7.67 -26.26 -4.67
CA SER A 297 8.92 -27.02 -4.86
C SER A 297 9.43 -26.91 -6.32
N TYR A 298 9.39 -25.71 -6.87
CA TYR A 298 9.32 -25.38 -8.30
C TYR A 298 10.65 -24.87 -8.85
N ASP A 299 11.57 -24.49 -7.96
CA ASP A 299 12.94 -24.05 -8.28
C ASP A 299 13.71 -25.09 -9.11
N ALA A 300 13.41 -26.39 -8.94
CA ALA A 300 14.13 -27.47 -9.61
C ALA A 300 13.70 -27.72 -11.07
N THR A 301 12.49 -27.34 -11.49
CA THR A 301 11.95 -27.73 -12.81
C THR A 301 11.92 -26.58 -13.82
N TYR A 302 11.70 -25.34 -13.38
CA TYR A 302 11.48 -24.20 -14.28
C TYR A 302 12.55 -23.10 -14.21
N GLY A 303 13.55 -23.21 -13.33
CA GLY A 303 14.74 -22.36 -13.33
C GLY A 303 14.44 -20.86 -13.44
N SER A 304 15.03 -20.18 -14.43
CA SER A 304 14.84 -18.73 -14.66
C SER A 304 13.41 -18.33 -15.05
N LEU A 305 12.62 -19.23 -15.64
CA LEU A 305 11.22 -18.98 -15.99
C LEU A 305 10.35 -18.80 -14.73
N ALA A 306 10.65 -19.57 -13.66
CA ALA A 306 9.95 -19.44 -12.39
C ALA A 306 10.11 -18.03 -11.81
N GLY A 307 11.32 -17.46 -11.92
CA GLY A 307 11.61 -16.10 -11.47
C GLY A 307 10.77 -15.02 -12.17
N VAL A 308 10.59 -15.13 -13.48
CA VAL A 308 9.75 -14.19 -14.26
C VAL A 308 8.28 -14.31 -13.88
N MET A 309 7.76 -15.53 -13.71
CA MET A 309 6.38 -15.76 -13.27
C MET A 309 6.13 -15.19 -11.87
N VAL A 310 7.07 -15.37 -10.95
CA VAL A 310 7.00 -14.79 -9.61
C VAL A 310 7.06 -13.25 -9.67
N ALA A 311 7.88 -12.68 -10.56
CA ALA A 311 7.92 -11.24 -10.78
C ALA A 311 6.58 -10.69 -11.31
N LEU A 312 5.97 -11.37 -12.29
CA LEU A 312 4.64 -11.01 -12.80
C LEU A 312 3.59 -11.05 -11.69
N PHE A 313 3.59 -12.12 -10.89
CA PHE A 313 2.63 -12.25 -9.79
C PHE A 313 2.86 -11.21 -8.70
N PHE A 314 4.12 -10.91 -8.39
CA PHE A 314 4.48 -9.81 -7.49
C PHE A 314 3.95 -8.46 -8.00
N PHE A 315 4.24 -8.09 -9.25
CA PHE A 315 3.78 -6.82 -9.80
C PHE A 315 2.25 -6.77 -9.96
N TYR A 316 1.59 -7.92 -10.15
CA TYR A 316 0.14 -8.02 -10.14
C TYR A 316 -0.42 -7.69 -8.75
N LEU A 317 0.14 -8.26 -7.69
CA LEU A 317 -0.28 -7.94 -6.32
C LEU A 317 -0.01 -6.47 -5.98
N VAL A 318 1.14 -5.93 -6.40
CA VAL A 318 1.44 -4.50 -6.27
C VAL A 318 0.43 -3.64 -7.03
N GLY A 319 0.10 -4.03 -8.28
CA GLY A 319 -0.90 -3.37 -9.10
C GLY A 319 -2.28 -3.37 -8.44
N LEU A 320 -2.67 -4.47 -7.80
CA LEU A 320 -3.91 -4.55 -7.03
C LEU A 320 -3.90 -3.58 -5.84
N GLY A 321 -2.78 -3.52 -5.11
CA GLY A 321 -2.58 -2.54 -4.03
C GLY A 321 -2.68 -1.10 -4.52
N MET A 322 -2.10 -0.81 -5.68
CA MET A 322 -2.16 0.49 -6.34
C MET A 322 -3.59 0.88 -6.72
N VAL A 323 -4.38 -0.05 -7.26
CA VAL A 323 -5.80 0.18 -7.55
C VAL A 323 -6.59 0.42 -6.26
N MET A 324 -6.43 -0.44 -5.25
CA MET A 324 -7.09 -0.28 -3.96
C MET A 324 -6.75 1.06 -3.30
N GLY A 325 -5.49 1.50 -3.37
CA GLY A 325 -5.07 2.80 -2.87
C GLY A 325 -5.67 3.96 -3.66
N ALA A 326 -5.80 3.83 -4.98
CA ALA A 326 -6.48 4.83 -5.82
C ALA A 326 -7.97 4.93 -5.48
N GLU A 327 -8.66 3.80 -5.37
CA GLU A 327 -10.07 3.71 -4.96
C GLU A 327 -10.28 4.24 -3.54
N LEU A 328 -9.35 3.98 -2.62
CA LEU A 328 -9.42 4.51 -1.25
C LEU A 328 -9.39 6.04 -1.26
N ASN A 329 -8.47 6.62 -2.02
CA ASN A 329 -8.40 8.07 -2.14
C ASN A 329 -9.62 8.67 -2.84
N ALA A 330 -10.18 8.00 -3.84
CA ALA A 330 -11.40 8.45 -4.50
C ALA A 330 -12.62 8.38 -3.56
N ALA A 331 -12.77 7.28 -2.83
CA ALA A 331 -13.85 7.08 -1.86
C ALA A 331 -13.80 8.10 -0.72
N LEU A 332 -12.60 8.48 -0.26
CA LEU A 332 -12.43 9.51 0.77
C LEU A 332 -12.94 10.88 0.30
N VAL A 333 -12.75 11.21 -0.97
CA VAL A 333 -13.28 12.44 -1.58
C VAL A 333 -14.78 12.38 -1.72
N GLU A 334 -15.32 11.27 -2.24
CA GLU A 334 -16.76 11.09 -2.43
C GLU A 334 -17.55 11.27 -1.12
N VAL A 335 -17.05 10.73 0.00
CA VAL A 335 -17.72 10.93 1.30
C VAL A 335 -17.56 12.34 1.85
N GLU A 336 -16.46 13.04 1.55
CA GLU A 336 -16.28 14.44 1.96
C GLU A 336 -17.23 15.38 1.20
N ASP A 337 -17.44 15.13 -0.10
CA ASP A 337 -18.40 15.86 -0.93
C ASP A 337 -19.84 15.60 -0.46
N LEU A 338 -20.20 14.35 -0.15
CA LEU A 338 -21.52 14.01 0.43
C LEU A 338 -21.79 14.71 1.77
N GLY A 339 -20.74 14.91 2.58
CA GLY A 339 -20.85 15.65 3.85
C GLY A 339 -21.13 17.14 3.65
N HIS A 340 -20.52 17.77 2.64
CA HIS A 340 -20.78 19.18 2.30
C HIS A 340 -22.19 19.40 1.74
N ASP A 341 -22.65 18.51 0.85
CA ASP A 341 -24.01 18.61 0.28
C ASP A 341 -25.10 18.38 1.34
N ALA A 342 -24.84 17.55 2.35
CA ALA A 342 -25.75 17.35 3.46
C ALA A 342 -25.86 18.59 4.36
N ILE A 343 -24.75 19.28 4.64
CA ILE A 343 -24.74 20.51 5.46
C ILE A 343 -25.40 21.67 4.69
N GLY A 344 -25.07 21.85 3.41
CA GLY A 344 -25.71 22.88 2.58
C GLY A 344 -27.22 22.72 2.48
N ARG A 345 -27.72 21.47 2.35
CA ARG A 345 -29.16 21.18 2.33
C ARG A 345 -29.84 21.45 3.67
N VAL A 346 -29.14 21.32 4.79
CA VAL A 346 -29.68 21.66 6.12
C VAL A 346 -29.78 23.17 6.28
N ASP A 347 -28.77 23.92 5.83
CA ASP A 347 -28.78 25.39 5.86
C ASP A 347 -29.89 25.96 4.96
N ASP A 348 -30.10 25.40 3.76
CA ASP A 348 -31.20 25.79 2.86
C ASP A 348 -32.58 25.58 3.52
N VAL A 349 -32.76 24.49 4.27
CA VAL A 349 -34.01 24.19 4.99
C VAL A 349 -34.20 25.13 6.19
N ILE A 350 -33.13 25.50 6.88
CA ILE A 350 -33.19 26.46 8.00
C ILE A 350 -33.51 27.87 7.49
N ILE A 351 -32.92 28.30 6.37
CA ILE A 351 -33.20 29.59 5.74
C ILE A 351 -34.65 29.64 5.22
N ALA A 352 -35.13 28.55 4.60
CA ALA A 352 -36.52 28.45 4.15
C ALA A 352 -37.51 28.58 5.32
N LYS A 353 -37.26 27.89 6.44
CA LYS A 353 -38.10 28.00 7.65
C LYS A 353 -38.04 29.38 8.31
N ALA A 354 -36.88 30.02 8.34
CA ALA A 354 -36.72 31.37 8.88
C ALA A 354 -37.39 32.45 8.01
N GLY A 355 -37.61 32.17 6.73
CA GLY A 355 -38.36 33.03 5.80
C GLY A 355 -39.88 32.90 5.92
N GLU A 356 -40.40 31.80 6.47
CA GLU A 356 -41.85 31.58 6.67
C GLU A 356 -42.38 32.11 8.01
N GLU A 357 -41.51 32.49 8.96
CA GLU A 357 -41.88 33.11 10.24
C GLU A 357 -41.94 34.65 10.22
N LYS A 358 -41.88 35.28 9.04
CA LYS A 358 -42.12 36.72 8.85
C LYS A 358 -43.34 36.95 7.97
#